data_AF-G3TXC6-F1
#
_entry.id   AF-G3TXC6-F1
#
_cell.length_a   1.000
_cell.length_b   1.000
_cell.length_c   1.000
_cell.angle_alpha   90.00
_cell.angle_beta   90.00
_cell.angle_gamma   90.00
#
_symmetry.space_group_name_H-M   'P 1'
#
loop_
_entity.id
_entity.type
_entity.pdbx_description
1 polymer ?
#
loop_
_entity_poly.entity_id
_entity_poly.type
_entity_poly.pdbx_seq_one_letter_code
_entity_poly.pdbx_strand_id
1 'polypeptide(L)'
;EVFRQRFRQFQYQQAAGPREAFNSLWELCSQWLKPTIHSKEEILELLVLEQFLTILPSEIETWVRLYRPENRERALALVEDLQRELEIPEQQIHSLPATNNVYFSTSL
;
A
#
# COMPACT_ATOMS: atom_id res chain seq x y z
N GLU A 1 -5.53 -3.75 7.21
CA GLU A 1 -4.68 -2.59 7.54
C GLU A 1 -3.98 -2.61 8.89
N VAL A 2 -4.68 -2.69 10.03
CA VAL A 2 -4.05 -2.56 11.36
C VAL A 2 -2.92 -3.56 11.63
N PHE A 3 -3.10 -4.84 11.26
CA PHE A 3 -2.08 -5.87 11.47
C PHE A 3 -0.83 -5.67 10.60
N ARG A 4 -1.00 -5.18 9.37
CA ARG A 4 0.11 -4.82 8.47
C ARG A 4 1.00 -3.76 9.11
N GLN A 5 0.40 -2.68 9.60
CA GLN A 5 1.12 -1.59 10.24
C GLN A 5 1.84 -2.06 11.49
N ARG A 6 1.16 -2.84 12.35
CA ARG A 6 1.77 -3.42 13.55
C ARG A 6 2.94 -4.34 13.22
N PHE A 7 2.82 -5.17 12.17
CA PHE A 7 3.92 -6.04 11.72
C PHE A 7 5.14 -5.22 11.28
N ARG A 8 4.93 -4.18 10.45
CA ARG A 8 6.03 -3.33 9.92
C ARG A 8 6.65 -2.41 10.97
N GLN A 9 5.87 -1.97 11.96
CA GLN A 9 6.29 -1.05 13.02
C GLN A 9 6.72 -1.79 14.30
N PHE A 10 6.71 -3.12 14.30
CA PHE A 10 7.14 -3.93 15.44
C PHE A 10 8.60 -3.62 15.78
N GLN A 11 8.86 -3.31 17.05
CA GLN A 11 10.21 -3.02 17.54
C GLN A 11 10.68 -4.16 18.45
N TYR A 12 11.94 -4.57 18.30
CA TYR A 12 12.50 -5.68 19.07
C TYR A 12 12.43 -5.46 20.59
N GLN A 13 12.52 -4.20 21.04
CA GLN A 13 12.42 -3.78 22.43
C GLN A 13 11.06 -4.12 23.07
N GLN A 14 10.03 -4.39 22.27
CA GLN A 14 8.70 -4.76 22.76
C GLN A 14 8.62 -6.23 23.21
N ALA A 15 9.65 -7.05 22.93
CA ALA A 15 9.71 -8.46 23.30
C ALA A 15 10.75 -8.72 24.40
N ALA A 16 10.51 -9.71 25.27
CA ALA A 16 11.45 -10.14 26.31
C ALA A 16 12.64 -10.94 25.75
N GLY A 17 12.62 -11.29 24.46
CA GLY A 17 13.73 -11.97 23.80
C GLY A 17 13.44 -12.38 22.36
N PRO A 18 14.41 -13.03 21.70
CA PRO A 18 14.35 -13.30 20.26
C PRO A 18 13.23 -14.28 19.88
N ARG A 19 12.95 -15.26 20.74
CA ARG A 19 11.86 -16.23 20.52
C ARG A 19 10.50 -15.57 20.57
N GLU A 20 10.29 -14.69 21.55
CA GLU A 20 9.04 -13.94 21.67
C GLU A 20 8.90 -12.92 20.53
N ALA A 21 9.98 -12.23 20.17
CA ALA A 21 9.97 -11.30 19.04
C ALA A 21 9.55 -12.00 17.73
N PHE A 22 10.11 -13.19 17.47
CA PHE A 22 9.75 -13.99 16.30
C PHE A 22 8.27 -14.43 16.35
N ASN A 23 7.80 -14.95 17.48
CA ASN A 23 6.41 -15.38 17.62
C ASN A 23 5.42 -14.23 17.41
N SER A 24 5.69 -13.05 17.99
CA SER A 24 4.88 -11.85 17.80
C SER A 24 4.85 -11.41 16.33
N LEU A 25 6.00 -11.42 15.64
CA LEU A 25 6.05 -11.13 14.20
C LEU A 25 5.27 -12.17 13.39
N TRP A 26 5.38 -13.45 13.73
CA TRP A 26 4.66 -14.53 13.06
C TRP A 26 3.15 -14.39 13.19
N GLU A 27 2.65 -14.07 14.39
CA GLU A 27 1.22 -13.84 14.64
C GLU A 27 0.70 -12.62 13.88
N LEU A 28 1.43 -11.50 13.94
CA LEU A 28 1.07 -10.28 13.21
C LEU A 28 1.04 -10.52 11.70
N CYS A 29 2.04 -11.23 11.17
CA CYS A 29 2.11 -11.61 9.76
C CYS A 29 0.94 -12.52 9.37
N SER A 30 0.63 -13.51 10.19
CA SER A 30 -0.48 -14.44 9.96
C SER A 30 -1.84 -13.74 9.98
N GLN A 31 -2.05 -12.78 10.87
CA GLN A 31 -3.29 -11.99 10.92
C GLN A 31 -3.40 -10.98 9.77
N TRP A 32 -2.27 -10.49 9.28
CA TRP A 32 -2.22 -9.64 8.09
C TRP A 32 -2.49 -10.43 6.81
N LEU A 33 -1.69 -11.47 6.53
CA LEU A 33 -1.70 -12.20 5.27
C LEU A 33 -2.70 -13.36 5.24
N LYS A 34 -3.24 -13.77 6.38
CA LYS A 34 -4.27 -14.83 6.52
C LYS A 34 -3.99 -16.07 5.65
N PRO A 35 -2.84 -16.75 5.82
CA PRO A 35 -2.40 -17.85 4.96
C PRO A 35 -3.33 -19.09 5.00
N THR A 36 -4.26 -19.16 5.94
CA THR A 36 -5.31 -20.20 6.00
C THR A 36 -6.43 -19.96 4.98
N ILE A 37 -6.62 -18.73 4.53
CA ILE A 37 -7.70 -18.31 3.63
C ILE A 37 -7.13 -17.91 2.27
N HIS A 38 -5.97 -17.26 2.23
CA HIS A 38 -5.32 -16.86 1.00
C HIS A 38 -4.35 -17.93 0.51
N SER A 39 -4.42 -18.19 -0.79
CA SER A 39 -3.42 -18.92 -1.57
C SER A 39 -2.07 -18.20 -1.58
N LYS A 40 -1.04 -18.91 -2.01
CA LYS A 40 0.31 -18.35 -2.14
C LYS A 40 0.32 -17.16 -3.10
N GLU A 41 -0.39 -17.29 -4.22
CA GLU A 41 -0.50 -16.27 -5.26
C GLU A 41 -1.19 -15.01 -4.74
N GLU A 42 -2.27 -15.15 -3.97
CA GLU A 42 -2.95 -14.01 -3.33
C GLU A 42 -2.05 -13.33 -2.28
N ILE A 43 -1.27 -14.09 -1.52
CA ILE A 43 -0.29 -13.51 -0.59
C ILE A 43 0.77 -12.71 -1.36
N LEU A 44 1.31 -13.26 -2.44
CA LEU A 44 2.28 -12.56 -3.27
C LEU A 44 1.67 -11.28 -3.86
N GLU A 45 0.42 -11.34 -4.32
CA GLU A 45 -0.29 -10.17 -4.82
C GLU A 45 -0.43 -9.07 -3.75
N LEU A 46 -0.79 -9.42 -2.51
CA LEU A 46 -0.87 -8.47 -1.41
C LEU A 46 0.48 -7.79 -1.13
N LEU A 47 1.57 -8.55 -1.18
CA LEU A 47 2.92 -8.03 -0.98
C LEU A 47 3.36 -7.12 -2.14
N VAL A 48 3.06 -7.51 -3.38
CA VAL A 48 3.35 -6.71 -4.58
C VAL A 48 2.52 -5.43 -4.55
N LEU A 49 1.24 -5.49 -4.18
CA LEU A 49 0.38 -4.34 -4.04
C LEU A 49 0.91 -3.38 -2.97
N GLU A 50 1.35 -3.89 -1.82
CA GLU A 50 1.99 -3.06 -0.78
C GLU A 50 3.20 -2.30 -1.35
N GLN A 51 4.08 -3.01 -2.06
CA GLN A 51 5.27 -2.40 -2.66
C GLN A 51 4.93 -1.45 -3.81
N PHE A 52 3.91 -1.77 -4.62
CA PHE A 52 3.45 -0.92 -5.71
C PHE A 52 3.01 0.43 -5.16
N LEU A 53 2.20 0.44 -4.09
CA LEU A 53 1.73 1.67 -3.49
C LEU A 53 2.86 2.53 -2.89
N THR A 54 3.98 1.95 -2.47
CA THR A 54 5.12 2.72 -1.89
C THR A 54 6.10 3.26 -2.92
N ILE A 55 6.09 2.76 -4.16
CA ILE A 55 6.93 3.27 -5.25
C ILE A 55 6.24 4.34 -6.09
N LEU A 56 4.93 4.54 -5.90
CA LEU A 56 4.19 5.62 -6.54
C LEU A 56 4.72 6.98 -6.04
N PRO A 57 4.70 8.02 -6.90
CA PRO A 57 4.96 9.39 -6.46
C PRO A 57 3.99 9.80 -5.35
N SER A 58 4.42 10.71 -4.48
CA SER A 58 3.68 11.13 -3.28
C SER A 58 2.23 11.53 -3.53
N GLU A 59 1.97 12.23 -4.64
CA GLU A 59 0.65 12.75 -5.01
C GLU A 59 -0.29 11.60 -5.38
N ILE A 60 0.20 10.68 -6.21
CA ILE A 60 -0.54 9.50 -6.67
C ILE A 60 -0.72 8.53 -5.50
N GLU A 61 0.32 8.27 -4.72
CA GLU A 61 0.24 7.42 -3.53
C GLU A 61 -0.84 7.92 -2.58
N THR A 62 -0.83 9.22 -2.24
CA THR A 62 -1.79 9.82 -1.31
C THR A 62 -3.23 9.66 -1.82
N TRP A 63 -3.44 9.91 -3.11
CA TRP A 63 -4.76 9.77 -3.72
C TRP A 63 -5.23 8.32 -3.75
N VAL A 64 -4.40 7.39 -4.23
CA VAL A 64 -4.76 5.95 -4.29
C VAL A 64 -5.01 5.38 -2.90
N ARG A 65 -4.21 5.79 -1.89
CA ARG A 65 -4.40 5.36 -0.50
C ARG A 65 -5.70 5.83 0.12
N LEU A 66 -6.27 6.96 -0.32
CA LEU A 66 -7.57 7.46 0.15
C LEU A 66 -8.69 6.43 -0.13
N TYR A 67 -8.61 5.76 -1.28
CA TYR A 67 -9.60 4.79 -1.73
C TYR A 67 -9.36 3.36 -1.26
N ARG A 68 -8.25 3.11 -0.55
CA ARG A 68 -7.89 1.81 0.07
C ARG A 68 -8.13 0.62 -0.87
N PRO A 69 -7.37 0.49 -1.98
CA PRO A 69 -7.55 -0.63 -2.89
C PRO A 69 -7.31 -1.97 -2.18
N GLU A 70 -8.25 -2.89 -2.37
CA GLU A 70 -8.26 -4.22 -1.73
C GLU A 70 -7.51 -5.28 -2.55
N ASN A 71 -7.33 -5.03 -3.86
CA ASN A 71 -6.65 -5.92 -4.81
C ASN A 71 -5.90 -5.11 -5.88
N ARG A 72 -5.12 -5.80 -6.71
CA ARG A 72 -4.33 -5.15 -7.76
C ARG A 72 -5.22 -4.45 -8.79
N GLU A 73 -6.35 -5.04 -9.19
CA GLU A 73 -7.21 -4.47 -10.24
C GLU A 73 -7.73 -3.10 -9.83
N ARG A 74 -8.16 -2.97 -8.57
CA ARG A 74 -8.64 -1.70 -8.03
C ARG A 74 -7.52 -0.68 -7.89
N ALA A 75 -6.32 -1.11 -7.50
CA ALA A 75 -5.17 -0.21 -7.40
C ALA A 75 -4.74 0.33 -8.77
N LEU A 76 -4.69 -0.53 -9.78
CA LEU A 76 -4.34 -0.15 -11.15
C LEU A 76 -5.40 0.78 -11.75
N ALA A 77 -6.68 0.45 -11.63
CA ALA A 77 -7.78 1.28 -12.12
C ALA A 77 -7.73 2.69 -11.52
N LEU A 78 -7.48 2.81 -10.21
CA LEU A 78 -7.31 4.10 -9.53
C LEU A 78 -6.13 4.90 -10.12
N VAL A 79 -4.97 4.28 -10.34
CA VAL A 79 -3.81 4.96 -10.93
C VAL A 79 -4.11 5.40 -12.37
N GLU A 80 -4.73 4.55 -13.18
CA GLU A 80 -5.10 4.83 -14.57
C GLU A 80 -6.16 5.92 -14.69
N ASP A 81 -7.16 5.94 -13.80
CA ASP A 81 -8.19 6.98 -13.76
C ASP A 81 -7.56 8.33 -13.44
N LEU A 82 -6.67 8.40 -12.44
CA LEU A 82 -5.95 9.62 -12.09
C LEU A 82 -5.03 10.10 -13.22
N GLN A 83 -4.36 9.18 -13.93
CA GLN A 83 -3.55 9.53 -15.10
C GLN A 83 -4.39 10.15 -16.22
N ARG A 84 -5.59 9.59 -16.47
CA ARG A 84 -6.53 10.12 -17.45
C ARG A 84 -7.03 11.51 -17.06
N GLU A 85 -7.35 11.73 -15.79
CA GLU A 85 -7.79 13.04 -15.28
C GLU A 85 -6.70 14.13 -15.39
N LEU A 86 -5.44 13.74 -15.24
CA LEU A 86 -4.30 14.68 -15.27
C LEU A 86 -3.63 14.80 -16.64
N GLU A 87 -4.09 14.07 -17.67
CA GLU A 87 -3.47 13.94 -19.00
C GLU A 87 -1.97 13.57 -18.95
N ILE A 88 -1.52 12.86 -17.91
CA ILE A 88 -0.10 12.57 -17.69
C ILE A 88 0.31 11.32 -18.50
N PRO A 89 1.33 11.40 -19.37
CA PRO A 89 1.91 10.21 -20.00
C PRO A 89 2.58 9.32 -18.95
N GLU A 90 2.44 7.99 -19.07
CA GLU A 90 3.01 6.99 -18.13
C GLU A 90 4.50 7.22 -17.79
N GLN A 91 5.24 7.86 -18.71
CA GLN A 91 6.67 8.14 -18.59
C GLN A 91 7.02 9.37 -17.72
N GLN A 92 6.06 10.20 -17.32
CA GLN A 92 6.28 11.46 -16.57
C GLN A 92 5.80 11.41 -15.11
N ILE A 93 5.36 10.24 -14.65
CA ILE A 93 4.90 9.98 -13.27
C ILE A 93 5.97 10.40 -12.24
N HIS A 94 7.25 10.17 -12.52
CA HIS A 94 8.37 10.52 -11.62
C HIS A 94 8.70 12.02 -11.53
N SER A 95 8.09 12.85 -12.37
CA SER A 95 8.40 14.29 -12.49
C SER A 95 7.28 15.21 -12.00
N LEU A 96 6.27 14.68 -11.31
CA LEU A 96 5.19 15.48 -10.74
C LEU A 96 5.76 16.51 -9.73
N PRO A 97 5.57 17.83 -9.96
CA PRO A 97 5.96 18.83 -8.98
C PRO A 97 4.99 18.77 -7.79
N ALA A 98 5.52 18.68 -6.57
CA ALA A 98 4.78 18.64 -5.30
C ALA A 98 3.91 19.89 -5.00
N THR A 99 3.70 20.77 -5.97
CA THR A 99 2.97 22.04 -5.81
C THR A 99 2.00 22.26 -6.96
N ASN A 100 0.87 21.56 -6.93
CA ASN A 100 -0.37 22.07 -7.50
C ASN A 100 -1.56 21.47 -6.75
N ASN A 101 -1.90 22.11 -5.64
CA ASN A 101 -3.01 21.78 -4.74
C ASN A 101 -4.38 22.18 -5.35
N VAL A 102 -4.53 22.13 -6.68
CA VAL A 102 -5.72 22.61 -7.41
C VAL A 102 -6.48 21.46 -8.08
N TYR A 103 -5.88 20.29 -8.26
CA TYR A 103 -6.52 19.19 -8.99
C TYR A 103 -7.53 18.35 -8.18
N PHE A 104 -7.56 18.48 -6.85
CA PHE A 104 -8.40 17.62 -5.99
C PHE A 104 -9.68 18.28 -5.44
N SER A 105 -10.05 19.50 -5.87
CA SER A 105 -11.20 20.23 -5.28
C SER A 105 -12.48 20.27 -6.12
N THR A 106 -12.56 19.59 -7.26
CA THR A 106 -13.81 19.55 -8.04
C THR A 106 -14.29 18.13 -8.28
N SER A 107 -14.92 17.54 -7.26
CA SER A 107 -16.11 16.67 -7.36
C SER A 107 -16.48 16.14 -5.96
N LEU A 108 -17.18 16.97 -5.19
CA LEU A 108 -18.11 16.54 -4.15
C LEU A 108 -19.51 17.05 -4.55
#